data_AF-A0A2G6FSX0-F1
#
_entry.id   AF-A0A2G6FSX0-F1
#
_cell.length_a   1.000
_cell.length_b   1.000
_cell.length_c   1.000
_cell.angle_alpha   90.00
_cell.angle_beta   90.00
_cell.angle_gamma   90.00
#
_symmetry.space_group_name_H-M   'P 1'
#
loop_
_entity.id
_entity.type
_entity.pdbx_description
1 polymer ?
#
loop_
_entity_poly.entity_id
_entity_poly.type
_entity_poly.pdbx_seq_one_letter_code
_entity_poly.pdbx_strand_id
1 'polypeptide(L)' 'MKYGENMKSLVLFTIFAAVLLLGSCQNNGYRKVILKHPETLDFKECEASTWTKDHKESDECIRKYKEQGYQIWGER' A
#
# COMPACT_ATOMS: atom_id res chain seq x y z
N MET A 1 -29.47 43.87 -9.04
CA MET A 1 -28.77 42.67 -9.53
C MET A 1 -27.83 42.18 -8.44
N LYS A 2 -28.23 41.20 -7.61
CA LYS A 2 -27.48 40.73 -6.42
C LYS A 2 -27.46 39.19 -6.30
N TYR A 3 -27.54 38.49 -7.43
CA TYR A 3 -27.53 37.01 -7.48
C TYR A 3 -26.16 36.41 -7.86
N GLY A 4 -25.23 37.22 -8.39
CA GLY A 4 -23.95 36.72 -8.91
C GLY A 4 -22.85 36.48 -7.86
N GLU A 5 -22.91 37.16 -6.71
CA GLU A 5 -21.87 37.02 -5.67
C GLU A 5 -22.02 35.73 -4.84
N ASN A 6 -23.26 35.33 -4.55
CA ASN A 6 -23.55 34.12 -3.77
C ASN A 6 -23.20 32.83 -4.54
N MET A 7 -23.32 32.85 -5.87
CA MET A 7 -23.03 31.69 -6.72
C MET A 7 -21.52 31.39 -6.79
N LYS A 8 -20.67 32.43 -6.75
CA LYS A 8 -19.20 32.29 -6.70
C LYS A 8 -18.73 31.72 -5.36
N SER A 9 -19.35 32.15 -4.27
CA SER A 9 -19.05 31.66 -2.92
C SER A 9 -19.39 30.17 -2.77
N LEU A 10 -20.53 29.74 -3.33
CA LEU A 10 -20.96 28.34 -3.27
C LEU A 10 -20.04 27.40 -4.07
N VAL A 11 -19.52 27.86 -5.21
CA VAL A 11 -18.55 27.11 -6.04
C VAL A 11 -17.19 27.00 -5.34
N LEU A 12 -16.75 28.02 -4.62
CA LEU A 12 -15.49 27.94 -3.86
C LEU A 12 -15.58 26.94 -2.71
N PHE A 13 -16.73 26.86 -2.02
CA PHE A 13 -16.95 25.87 -0.96
C PHE A 13 -16.97 24.44 -1.48
N THR A 14 -17.58 24.18 -2.64
CA THR A 14 -17.61 22.82 -3.23
C THR A 14 -16.23 22.36 -3.69
N ILE A 15 -15.43 23.26 -4.28
CA ILE A 15 -14.04 22.94 -4.67
C ILE A 15 -13.19 22.65 -3.43
N PHE A 16 -13.32 23.44 -2.36
CA PHE A 16 -12.56 23.22 -1.13
C PHE A 16 -12.90 21.89 -0.44
N ALA A 17 -14.18 21.51 -0.43
CA ALA A 17 -14.63 20.22 0.10
C ALA A 17 -14.11 19.03 -0.73
N ALA A 18 -14.03 19.17 -2.05
CA ALA A 18 -13.50 18.13 -2.93
C ALA A 18 -11.99 17.87 -2.72
N VAL A 19 -11.21 18.90 -2.41
CA VAL A 19 -9.77 18.77 -2.12
C VAL A 19 -9.52 17.99 -0.81
N LEU A 20 -10.37 18.16 0.20
CA LEU A 20 -10.25 17.44 1.48
C LEU A 20 -10.53 15.93 1.36
N LEU A 21 -11.36 15.53 0.39
CA LEU A 21 -11.71 14.11 0.16
C LEU A 21 -10.62 13.33 -0.59
N LEU A 22 -9.67 14.01 -1.25
CA LEU A 22 -8.57 13.38 -1.97
C LEU A 22 -7.38 13.00 -1.06
N GLY A 23 -7.36 13.46 0.19
CA GLY A 23 -6.27 13.22 1.14
C GLY A 23 -6.27 11.85 1.83
N SER A 24 -7.32 11.03 1.65
CA SER A 24 -7.51 9.78 2.39
C SER A 24 -7.02 8.53 1.66
N CYS A 25 -5.96 8.63 0.85
CA CYS A 25 -5.23 7.43 0.43
C CYS A 25 -4.45 6.88 1.63
N GLN A 26 -5.10 5.98 2.36
CA GLN A 26 -4.51 5.18 3.42
C GLN A 26 -3.39 4.34 2.80
N ASN A 27 -2.14 4.77 3.00
CA ASN A 27 -0.98 3.97 2.69
C ASN A 27 -0.98 2.79 3.66
N ASN A 28 -1.53 1.66 3.22
CA ASN A 28 -1.49 0.42 3.97
C ASN A 28 -0.01 0.02 4.12
N GLY A 29 0.58 0.34 5.27
CA GLY A 29 2.00 0.10 5.56
C GLY A 29 2.30 -1.38 5.79
N TYR A 30 1.94 -2.27 4.88
CA TYR A 30 2.35 -3.67 4.93
C TYR A 30 3.84 -3.76 4.59
N ARG A 31 4.62 -4.44 5.45
CA ARG A 31 5.99 -4.79 5.14
C ARG A 31 5.94 -5.93 4.12
N LYS A 32 6.77 -5.93 3.11
CA LYS A 32 6.83 -6.97 2.08
C LYS A 32 8.23 -7.54 2.02
N VAL A 33 8.34 -8.86 2.12
CA VAL A 33 9.60 -9.59 1.89
C VAL A 33 9.60 -10.07 0.45
N ILE A 34 10.63 -9.68 -0.30
CA ILE A 34 10.80 -10.03 -1.70
C ILE A 34 11.81 -11.17 -1.75
N LEU A 35 11.39 -12.29 -2.32
CA LEU A 35 12.23 -13.45 -2.59
C LEU A 35 12.53 -13.55 -4.08
N LYS A 36 13.74 -13.99 -4.41
CA LYS A 36 14.22 -14.19 -5.78
C LYS A 36 14.72 -15.61 -5.97
N HIS A 37 14.33 -16.26 -7.06
CA HIS A 37 14.93 -17.52 -7.48
C HIS A 37 16.20 -17.24 -8.30
N PRO A 38 17.38 -17.79 -7.95
CA PRO A 38 18.63 -17.45 -8.61
C PRO A 38 18.69 -17.92 -10.07
N GLU A 39 18.15 -19.11 -10.35
CA GLU A 39 18.23 -19.71 -11.70
C GLU A 39 17.20 -19.15 -12.69
N THR A 40 15.94 -19.01 -12.27
CA THR A 40 14.85 -18.54 -13.13
C THR A 40 14.67 -17.02 -13.11
N LEU A 41 15.35 -16.33 -12.18
CA LEU A 41 15.18 -14.90 -11.91
C LEU A 41 13.73 -14.50 -11.56
N ASP A 42 12.91 -15.45 -11.11
CA ASP A 42 11.54 -15.20 -10.67
C ASP A 42 11.52 -14.48 -9.31
N PHE A 43 10.55 -13.59 -9.13
CA PHE A 43 10.34 -12.84 -7.89
C PHE A 43 8.99 -13.21 -7.26
N LYS A 44 9.00 -13.38 -5.95
CA LYS A 44 7.82 -13.64 -5.12
C LYS A 44 7.78 -12.68 -3.95
N GLU A 45 6.59 -12.22 -3.61
CA GLU A 45 6.36 -11.31 -2.49
C GLU A 45 5.62 -12.06 -1.37
N CYS A 46 6.15 -11.99 -0.16
CA CYS A 46 5.47 -12.40 1.05
C CYS A 46 5.06 -11.15 1.82
N GLU A 47 3.77 -10.99 2.06
CA GLU A 47 3.28 -9.90 2.92
C GLU A 47 3.62 -10.22 4.38
N ALA A 48 4.19 -9.23 5.05
CA ALA A 48 4.39 -9.16 6.48
C ALA A 48 3.47 -8.05 6.99
N SER A 49 2.35 -8.43 7.56
CA SER A 49 1.47 -7.49 8.24
C SER A 49 2.26 -6.77 9.35
N THR A 50 2.29 -5.45 9.28
CA THR A 50 2.86 -4.59 10.35
C THR A 50 1.91 -4.45 11.53
N TRP A 51 0.64 -4.78 11.35
CA TRP A 51 -0.43 -4.62 12.33
C TRP A 51 -0.61 -5.81 13.28
N THR A 52 -0.05 -6.98 12.95
CA THR A 52 -0.12 -8.17 13.80
C THR A 52 1.28 -8.51 14.30
N LYS A 53 1.45 -8.57 15.63
CA LYS A 53 2.69 -9.03 16.29
C LYS A 53 3.05 -10.47 15.92
N ASP A 54 2.10 -11.24 15.42
CA ASP A 54 2.32 -12.58 14.89
C ASP A 54 2.79 -12.49 13.43
N HIS A 55 4.10 -12.69 13.23
CA HIS A 55 4.74 -12.80 11.90
C HIS A 55 4.53 -14.18 11.25
N LYS A 56 3.70 -15.05 11.84
CA LYS A 56 3.59 -16.47 11.47
C LYS A 56 3.18 -16.70 10.01
N GLU A 57 2.25 -15.90 9.49
CA GLU A 57 1.79 -16.04 8.09
C GLU A 57 2.90 -15.64 7.09
N SER A 58 3.70 -14.62 7.44
CA SER A 58 4.85 -14.21 6.63
C SER A 58 5.98 -15.24 6.70
N ASP A 59 6.24 -15.79 7.88
CA ASP A 59 7.27 -16.80 8.09
C ASP A 59 6.97 -18.10 7.33
N GLU A 60 5.70 -18.52 7.27
CA GLU A 60 5.31 -19.68 6.49
C GLU A 60 5.47 -19.46 4.98
N CYS A 61 5.10 -18.27 4.48
CA CYS A 61 5.32 -17.88 3.09
C CYS A 61 6.81 -17.92 2.72
N ILE A 62 7.65 -17.30 3.56
CA ILE A 62 9.10 -17.27 3.37
C ILE A 62 9.69 -18.67 3.42
N ARG A 63 9.26 -19.50 4.38
CA ARG A 63 9.72 -20.90 4.51
C ARG A 63 9.41 -21.71 3.26
N LYS A 64 8.17 -21.64 2.75
CA LYS A 64 7.74 -22.38 1.56
C LYS A 64 8.57 -22.02 0.33
N TYR A 65 8.84 -20.72 0.11
CA TYR A 65 9.65 -20.31 -1.04
C TYR A 65 11.14 -20.62 -0.85
N LYS A 66 11.67 -20.57 0.39
CA LYS A 66 13.04 -21.05 0.68
C LYS A 66 13.21 -22.54 0.37
N GLU A 67 12.23 -23.37 0.70
CA GLU A 67 12.21 -24.81 0.34
C GLU A 67 12.19 -25.04 -1.17
N GLN A 68 11.66 -24.08 -1.94
CA GLN A 68 11.66 -24.07 -3.40
C GLN A 68 12.93 -23.45 -4.02
N GLY A 69 13.94 -23.12 -3.23
CA GLY A 69 15.21 -22.55 -3.71
C GLY A 69 15.23 -21.03 -3.87
N TYR A 70 14.19 -20.32 -3.43
CA TYR A 70 14.20 -18.86 -3.42
C TYR A 70 15.02 -18.29 -2.26
N GLN A 71 15.64 -17.14 -2.49
CA GLN A 71 16.44 -16.43 -1.51
C GLN A 71 15.84 -15.05 -1.24
N ILE A 72 15.98 -14.54 -0.01
CA ILE A 72 15.52 -13.18 0.32
C ILE A 72 16.39 -12.19 -0.45
N TRP A 73 15.75 -11.33 -1.23
CA TRP A 73 16.40 -10.31 -2.04
C TRP A 73 16.26 -8.91 -1.45
N GLY A 74 15.16 -8.66 -0.74
CA GLY A 74 14.96 -7.39 -0.03
C GLY A 74 13.68 -7.37 0.80
N GLU A 75 13.56 -6.35 1.62
CA GLU A 75 12.38 -6.09 2.46
C GLU A 75 11.95 -4.64 2.21
N ARG A 76 10.65 -4.40 2.05
CA ARG A 76 10.06 -3.08 1.78
C ARG A 76 8.95 -2.77 2.76
#